data_AF-A0A418HNM4-F1
#
_entry.id   AF-A0A418HNM4-F1
#
_cell.length_a   1.000
_cell.length_b   1.000
_cell.length_c   1.000
_cell.angle_alpha   90.00
_cell.angle_beta   90.00
_cell.angle_gamma   90.00
#
_symmetry.space_group_name_H-M   'P 1'
#
loop_
_entity.id
_entity.type
_entity.pdbx_description
1 polymer ?
#
loop_
_entity_poly.entity_id
_entity_poly.type
_entity_poly.pdbx_seq_one_letter_code
_entity_poly.pdbx_strand_id
1 'polypeptide(L)' 'MILSNAVDVKYKINTNGMNTVEVARMLKENRVNGFLKYINERSVIVAVSREDIKRNRIAMEGLRNENQN' A
#
# COMPACT_ATOMS: atom_id res chain seq x y z
N MET A 1 1.55 -12.89 -10.05
CA MET A 1 0.26 -12.17 -9.93
C MET A 1 -0.24 -11.84 -11.33
N ILE A 2 -1.44 -12.28 -11.71
CA ILE A 2 -2.06 -11.90 -12.99
C ILE A 2 -2.81 -10.59 -12.77
N LEU A 3 -2.39 -9.52 -13.46
CA LEU A 3 -2.96 -8.16 -13.30
C LEU A 3 -4.46 -8.11 -13.59
N SER A 4 -4.99 -9.00 -14.42
CA SER A 4 -6.41 -9.07 -14.78
C SER A 4 -7.35 -9.35 -13.58
N ASN A 5 -6.85 -9.99 -12.52
CA ASN A 5 -7.60 -10.29 -11.30
C ASN A 5 -7.22 -9.40 -10.11
N ALA A 6 -6.32 -8.44 -10.32
CA ALA A 6 -5.92 -7.49 -9.31
C ALA A 6 -7.05 -6.50 -9.03
N VAL A 7 -7.23 -6.14 -7.77
CA VAL A 7 -8.16 -5.09 -7.35
C VAL A 7 -7.34 -3.87 -6.96
N ASP A 8 -7.75 -2.71 -7.44
CA ASP A 8 -7.16 -1.44 -7.04
C ASP A 8 -7.62 -1.09 -5.63
N VAL A 9 -6.69 -1.13 -4.68
CA VAL A 9 -6.96 -0.82 -3.27
C VAL A 9 -6.33 0.53 -2.94
N LYS A 10 -7.14 1.42 -2.36
CA LYS A 10 -6.68 2.72 -1.88
C LYS A 10 -6.31 2.62 -0.40
N TYR A 11 -5.05 2.88 -0.07
CA TYR A 11 -4.58 3.01 1.30
C TYR A 11 -4.41 4.49 1.67
N LYS A 12 -4.96 4.89 2.81
CA LYS A 12 -4.80 6.24 3.36
C LYS A 12 -3.49 6.27 4.15
N ILE A 13 -2.45 6.83 3.54
CA ILE A 13 -1.16 7.10 4.16
C ILE A 13 -0.75 8.52 3.82
N ASN A 14 -0.12 9.22 4.76
CA ASN A 14 0.52 10.49 4.44
C ASN A 14 1.86 10.16 3.80
N THR A 15 1.96 10.38 2.49
CA THR A 15 3.21 10.19 1.77
C THR A 15 4.15 11.38 1.95
N ASN A 16 3.69 12.52 2.49
CA ASN A 16 4.51 13.70 2.79
C ASN A 16 5.46 14.11 1.64
N GLY A 17 5.06 13.88 0.38
CA GLY A 17 5.89 14.16 -0.79
C GLY A 17 6.92 13.08 -1.16
N MET A 18 6.84 11.89 -0.56
CA MET A 18 7.68 10.74 -0.90
C MET A 18 7.59 10.38 -2.39
N ASN A 19 8.73 10.01 -2.96
CA ASN A 19 8.79 9.53 -4.34
C ASN A 19 8.23 8.11 -4.46
N THR A 20 7.89 7.69 -5.69
CA THR A 20 7.39 6.36 -6.03
C THR A 20 8.26 5.23 -5.53
N VAL A 21 9.58 5.41 -5.57
CA VAL A 21 10.54 4.42 -5.07
C VAL A 21 10.46 4.29 -3.55
N GLU A 22 10.31 5.39 -2.83
CA GLU A 22 10.23 5.40 -1.36
C GLU A 22 8.92 4.78 -0.88
N VAL A 23 7.80 5.14 -1.50
CA VAL A 23 6.49 4.53 -1.21
C VAL A 23 6.53 3.02 -1.50
N ALA A 24 7.10 2.61 -2.64
CA ALA A 24 7.22 1.19 -2.97
C ALA A 24 8.11 0.44 -1.97
N ARG A 25 9.21 1.07 -1.51
CA ARG A 25 10.10 0.51 -0.48
C ARG A 25 9.36 0.35 0.84
N MET A 26 8.66 1.38 1.29
CA MET A 26 7.88 1.37 2.52
C MET A 26 6.81 0.28 2.48
N LEU A 27 6.07 0.15 1.37
CA LEU A 27 5.09 -0.94 1.20
C LEU A 27 5.75 -2.31 1.30
N LYS A 28 6.92 -2.50 0.69
CA LYS A 28 7.69 -3.75 0.74
C LYS A 28 8.19 -4.07 2.15
N GLU A 29 8.72 -3.08 2.88
CA GLU A 29 9.16 -3.23 4.26
C GLU A 29 8.01 -3.65 5.18
N ASN A 30 6.81 -3.14 4.91
CA ASN A 30 5.58 -3.50 5.62
C ASN A 30 4.91 -4.77 5.07
N ARG A 31 5.60 -5.55 4.23
CA ARG A 31 5.11 -6.81 3.66
C ARG A 31 3.78 -6.68 2.89
N VAL A 32 3.53 -5.52 2.30
CA VAL A 32 2.38 -5.30 1.42
C VAL A 32 2.71 -5.84 0.04
N ASN A 33 1.99 -6.88 -0.37
CA ASN A 33 2.16 -7.48 -1.69
C ASN A 33 1.26 -6.81 -2.71
N GLY A 34 1.83 -6.09 -3.66
CA GLY A 34 1.06 -5.48 -4.74
C GLY A 34 1.91 -4.59 -5.63
N PHE A 35 1.27 -4.05 -6.67
CA PHE A 35 1.90 -3.11 -7.59
C PHE A 35 1.41 -1.70 -7.33
N LEU A 36 2.33 -0.79 -7.00
CA LEU A 36 2.00 0.62 -6.79
C LEU A 36 1.61 1.25 -8.12
N LYS A 37 0.36 1.70 -8.23
CA LYS A 37 -0.19 2.31 -9.45
C LYS A 37 -0.18 3.83 -9.40
N TYR A 38 -0.52 4.40 -8.24
CA TYR A 38 -0.69 5.84 -8.12
C TYR A 38 -0.35 6.32 -6.71
N ILE A 39 0.19 7.53 -6.62
CA ILE A 39 0.57 8.18 -5.36
C ILE A 39 -0.10 9.55 -5.32
N ASN A 40 -0.85 9.78 -4.25
CA ASN A 40 -1.32 11.10 -3.85
C ASN A 40 -0.62 11.48 -2.54
N GLU A 41 -0.61 12.77 -2.21
CA GLU A 41 -0.04 13.30 -0.97
C GLU A 41 -0.60 12.64 0.32
N ARG A 42 -1.87 12.23 0.28
CA ARG A 42 -2.59 11.64 1.43
C ARG A 42 -3.09 10.21 1.20
N SER A 43 -2.74 9.59 0.07
CA SER A 43 -3.15 8.21 -0.20
C SER A 43 -2.38 7.58 -1.35
N VAL A 44 -2.31 6.25 -1.36
CA VAL A 44 -1.69 5.49 -2.45
C VAL A 44 -2.68 4.46 -2.98
N ILE A 45 -2.60 4.19 -4.28
CA ILE A 45 -3.40 3.16 -4.95
C ILE A 45 -2.45 2.03 -5.33
N VAL A 46 -2.74 0.84 -4.83
CA VAL A 46 -1.95 -0.37 -5.06
C VAL A 46 -2.87 -1.40 -5.69
N ALA A 47 -2.45 -1.97 -6.82
CA ALA A 47 -3.08 -3.13 -7.41
C ALA A 47 -2.68 -4.38 -6.60
N VAL A 48 -3.65 -5.00 -5.93
CA VAL A 48 -3.44 -6.10 -4.99
C VAL A 48 -4.21 -7.34 -5.45
N SER A 49 -3.63 -8.53 -5.29
CA SER A 49 -4.36 -9.79 -5.56
C SER A 49 -5.46 -9.99 -4.52
N ARG A 50 -6.62 -10.52 -4.92
CA ARG A 50 -7.76 -10.73 -4.00
C ARG A 50 -7.39 -11.52 -2.75
N GLU A 51 -6.48 -12.47 -2.89
CA GLU A 51 -5.97 -13.32 -1.80
C GLU A 51 -5.13 -12.53 -0.77
N ASP A 52 -4.37 -11.54 -1.26
CA ASP A 52 -3.48 -10.72 -0.45
C ASP A 52 -4.18 -9.51 0.20
N ILE A 53 -5.40 -9.15 -0.24
CA ILE A 53 -6.15 -7.99 0.30
C ILE A 53 -6.23 -8.05 1.83
N LYS A 54 -6.59 -9.22 2.39
CA LYS A 54 -6.76 -9.36 3.84
C LYS A 54 -5.43 -9.20 4.59
N ARG A 55 -4.34 -9.80 4.07
CA ARG A 55 -3.00 -9.71 4.67
C ARG A 55 -2.47 -8.28 4.61
N ASN A 56 -2.58 -7.65 3.44
CA ASN A 56 -2.15 -6.27 3.23
C ASN A 56 -2.95 -5.29 4.07
N ARG A 57 -4.25 -5.52 4.26
CA ARG A 57 -5.07 -4.68 5.14
C ARG A 57 -4.54 -4.69 6.57
N ILE A 58 -4.24 -5.86 7.13
CA ILE A 58 -3.69 -6.00 8.49
C ILE A 58 -2.34 -5.31 8.60
N ALA A 59 -1.46 -5.49 7.61
CA ALA A 59 -0.16 -4.80 7.56
C ALA A 59 -0.31 -3.27 7.54
N MET A 60 -1.25 -2.75 6.74
CA MET A 60 -1.51 -1.32 6.65
C MET A 60 -2.21 -0.75 7.88
N GLU A 61 -3.00 -1.56 8.62
CA GLU A 61 -3.55 -1.16 9.91
C GLU A 61 -2.45 -1.01 10.99
N GLY A 62 -1.43 -1.88 10.97
CA GLY A 62 -0.24 -1.75 11.84
C GLY A 62 0.50 -0.43 11.62
N LEU A 63 0.76 -0.07 10.36
CA LEU A 63 1.38 1.20 9.98
C LEU A 63 0.63 2.44 10.44
N ARG A 64 -0.71 2.36 10.45
CA ARG A 64 -1.55 3.48 10.88
C ARG A 64 -1.47 3.70 12.39
N ASN A 65 -1.30 2.63 13.17
CA ASN A 65 -1.17 2.71 14.63
C ASN A 65 0.24 3.10 15.08
N GLU A 66 1.31 2.70 14.38
CA GLU A 66 2.67 3.11 14.76
C GLU A 66 2.94 4.60 14.57
N ASN A 67 2.27 5.26 13.61
CA ASN A 67 2.34 6.71 13.44
C ASN A 67 1.51 7.52 14.45
N GLN A 68 0.84 6.87 15.41
CA GLN A 68 0.05 7.55 16.45
C GLN A 68 0.71 7.55 17.84
N ASN A 69 1.96 7.08 17.97
CA ASN A 69 2.66 7.00 19.25
C ASN A 69 3.90 7.91 19.29
#